data_AF-A0A561CQM5-F1
#
_entry.id   AF-A0A561CQM5-F1
#
_cell.length_a   1.000
_cell.length_b   1.000
_cell.length_c   1.000
_cell.angle_alpha   90.00
_cell.angle_beta   90.00
_cell.angle_gamma   90.00
#
_symmetry.space_group_name_H-M   'P 1'
#
loop_
_entity.id
_entity.type
_entity.pdbx_description
1 polymer ?
#
loop_
_entity_poly.entity_id
_entity_poly.type
_entity_poly.pdbx_seq_one_letter_code
_entity_poly.pdbx_strand_id
1 'polypeptide(L)'
;MSNHNKKRRFNHDDPANGMAYAYPDVSITNSTQFIASGRVEYLSAFCRDDNYTVTPNTTWTNSRGVCLITRITATVRTPDGDFAATPYTSSGTSYSQFAIIQTGRNRFEVTRIVT
;
A
#
# COMPACT_ATOMS: atom_id res chain seq x y z
N MET A 1 53.12 -0.06 4.70
CA MET A 1 51.96 0.42 3.93
C MET A 1 51.88 -0.37 2.64
N SER A 2 50.93 -1.30 2.51
CA SER A 2 50.68 -2.04 1.26
C SER A 2 49.18 -2.20 1.09
N ASN A 3 48.62 -1.57 0.06
CA ASN A 3 47.19 -1.59 -0.27
C ASN A 3 46.91 -2.80 -1.17
N HIS A 4 46.24 -3.82 -0.63
CA HIS A 4 45.68 -4.91 -1.42
C HIS A 4 44.24 -4.59 -1.82
N ASN A 5 44.05 -4.24 -3.10
CA ASN A 5 42.73 -4.05 -3.69
C ASN A 5 42.08 -5.42 -3.93
N LYS A 6 41.32 -5.90 -2.95
CA LYS A 6 40.60 -7.18 -3.00
C LYS A 6 39.36 -7.02 -3.90
N LYS A 7 39.45 -7.51 -5.15
CA LYS A 7 38.28 -7.71 -6.03
C LYS A 7 37.24 -8.54 -5.27
N ARG A 8 36.14 -7.91 -4.85
CA ARG A 8 35.01 -8.60 -4.21
C ARG A 8 34.25 -9.38 -5.29
N ARG A 9 34.14 -10.69 -5.11
CA ARG A 9 33.22 -11.53 -5.87
C ARG A 9 31.80 -11.18 -5.39
N PHE A 10 30.93 -10.80 -6.31
CA PHE A 10 29.52 -10.55 -6.04
C PHE A 10 28.83 -11.91 -5.81
N ASN A 11 28.43 -12.17 -4.57
CA ASN A 11 27.51 -13.25 -4.24
C ASN A 11 26.09 -12.66 -4.15
N HIS A 12 25.12 -13.38 -4.71
CA HIS A 12 23.73 -12.95 -4.89
C HIS A 12 22.95 -12.80 -3.57
N ASP A 13 23.49 -13.28 -2.44
CA ASP A 13 22.79 -13.43 -1.17
C ASP A 13 23.23 -12.42 -0.08
N ASP A 14 23.78 -11.26 -0.46
CA ASP A 14 24.15 -10.19 0.49
C ASP A 14 22.99 -9.18 0.65
N PRO A 15 22.30 -9.10 1.81
CA PRO A 15 21.12 -8.27 2.01
C PRO A 15 21.41 -6.75 2.00
N ALA A 16 22.69 -6.36 1.96
CA ALA A 16 23.11 -4.96 1.84
C ALA A 16 23.43 -4.53 0.40
N ASN A 17 23.22 -5.40 -0.60
CA ASN A 17 23.56 -5.10 -2.01
C ASN A 17 22.58 -5.70 -3.04
N GLY A 18 21.30 -5.85 -2.68
CA GLY A 18 20.23 -6.08 -3.65
C GLY A 18 19.70 -4.74 -4.16
N MET A 19 19.72 -4.51 -5.47
CA MET A 19 19.12 -3.31 -6.07
C MET A 19 17.61 -3.26 -5.72
N ALA A 20 17.24 -2.53 -4.67
CA ALA A 20 15.85 -2.27 -4.34
C ALA A 20 15.27 -1.26 -5.34
N TYR A 21 14.97 -1.72 -6.56
CA TYR A 21 14.20 -0.93 -7.52
C TYR A 21 12.70 -0.90 -7.18
N ALA A 22 12.24 -1.76 -6.26
CA ALA A 22 10.84 -1.86 -5.88
C ALA A 22 10.52 -1.04 -4.63
N TYR A 23 9.35 -0.40 -4.64
CA TYR A 23 8.76 0.16 -3.44
C TYR A 23 8.31 -0.93 -2.48
N PRO A 24 8.17 -0.64 -1.17
CA PRO A 24 7.56 -1.57 -0.24
C PRO A 24 6.14 -1.93 -0.67
N ASP A 25 5.74 -3.17 -0.37
CA ASP A 25 4.38 -3.65 -0.59
C ASP A 25 3.35 -2.67 -0.04
N VAL A 26 2.27 -2.47 -0.79
CA VAL A 26 1.15 -1.66 -0.31
C VAL A 26 0.41 -2.45 0.75
N SER A 27 0.05 -1.78 1.85
CA SER A 27 -0.71 -2.33 2.95
C SER A 27 -1.89 -1.43 3.27
N ILE A 28 -3.07 -2.04 3.44
CA ILE A 28 -4.32 -1.36 3.76
C ILE A 28 -4.92 -2.04 4.99
N THR A 29 -4.81 -1.36 6.12
CA THR A 29 -5.42 -1.81 7.38
C THR A 29 -6.87 -1.34 7.46
N ASN A 30 -7.79 -2.24 7.76
CA ASN A 30 -9.17 -1.88 8.05
C ASN A 30 -9.34 -1.64 9.54
N SER A 31 -9.35 -0.36 9.95
CA SER A 31 -9.56 0.04 11.35
C SER A 31 -11.04 0.21 11.72
N THR A 32 -11.94 -0.30 10.87
CA THR A 32 -13.39 -0.29 11.13
C THR A 32 -13.86 -1.66 11.60
N GLN A 33 -15.07 -1.70 12.18
CA GLN A 33 -15.75 -2.95 12.55
C GLN A 33 -16.47 -3.64 11.37
N PHE A 34 -16.34 -3.11 10.16
CA PHE A 34 -17.10 -3.52 8.98
C PHE A 34 -16.19 -4.08 7.89
N ILE A 35 -16.70 -4.93 7.01
CA ILE A 35 -15.94 -5.39 5.84
C ILE A 35 -15.80 -4.23 4.86
N ALA A 36 -14.61 -4.07 4.28
CA ALA A 36 -14.36 -3.07 3.25
C ALA A 36 -13.76 -3.71 2.00
N SER A 37 -14.08 -3.15 0.83
CA SER A 37 -13.48 -3.52 -0.44
C SER A 37 -13.16 -2.29 -1.26
N GLY A 38 -12.23 -2.39 -2.20
CA GLY A 38 -11.77 -1.22 -2.92
C GLY A 38 -10.73 -1.55 -3.98
N ARG A 39 -10.06 -0.50 -4.45
CA ARG A 39 -9.06 -0.57 -5.51
C ARG A 39 -7.86 0.31 -5.19
N VAL A 40 -6.66 -0.24 -5.43
CA VAL A 40 -5.40 0.49 -5.48
C VAL A 40 -5.10 0.81 -6.93
N GLU A 41 -4.98 2.10 -7.25
CA GLU A 41 -4.73 2.61 -8.58
C GLU A 41 -3.31 3.17 -8.70
N TYR A 42 -2.65 2.88 -9.82
CA TYR A 42 -1.25 3.21 -10.05
C TYR A 42 -1.04 4.23 -11.18
N LEU A 43 0.09 4.96 -11.16
CA LEU A 43 0.39 6.09 -12.07
C LEU A 43 0.74 5.68 -13.52
N SER A 44 0.74 4.39 -13.88
CA SER A 44 1.25 3.93 -15.17
C SER A 44 0.32 2.92 -15.82
N ALA A 45 0.16 2.99 -17.15
CA ALA A 45 -0.57 2.00 -17.93
C ALA A 45 0.09 0.60 -17.90
N PHE A 46 1.38 0.53 -17.53
CA PHE A 46 2.08 -0.75 -17.32
C PHE A 46 1.82 -1.35 -15.94
N CYS A 47 1.20 -0.60 -15.03
CA CYS A 47 0.82 -1.07 -13.71
C CYS A 47 -0.64 -1.51 -13.76
N ARG A 48 -0.88 -2.76 -13.35
CA ARG A 48 -2.23 -3.26 -13.19
C ARG A 48 -2.73 -2.89 -11.81
N ASP A 49 -3.84 -2.17 -11.77
CA ASP A 49 -4.51 -1.82 -10.53
C ASP A 49 -5.02 -3.07 -9.79
N ASP A 50 -4.96 -3.02 -8.46
CA ASP A 50 -5.32 -4.14 -7.59
C ASP A 50 -6.67 -3.92 -6.94
N ASN A 51 -7.55 -4.91 -7.02
CA ASN A 51 -8.76 -4.94 -6.19
C ASN A 51 -8.45 -5.65 -4.88
N TYR A 52 -9.07 -5.18 -3.80
CA TYR A 52 -8.90 -5.80 -2.49
C TYR A 52 -10.22 -5.93 -1.74
N THR A 53 -10.24 -6.85 -0.78
CA THR A 53 -11.25 -6.94 0.27
C THR A 53 -10.52 -7.21 1.58
N VAL A 54 -10.93 -6.52 2.63
CA VAL A 54 -10.27 -6.55 3.93
C VAL A 54 -11.33 -6.62 5.04
N THR A 55 -11.21 -7.64 5.89
CA THR A 55 -12.14 -7.86 7.00
C THR A 55 -11.80 -6.94 8.19
N PRO A 56 -12.72 -6.74 9.15
CA PRO A 56 -12.49 -5.86 10.29
C PRO A 56 -11.19 -6.16 11.03
N ASN A 57 -10.44 -5.10 11.37
CA ASN A 57 -9.17 -5.17 12.12
C ASN A 57 -8.08 -6.05 11.48
N THR A 58 -8.15 -6.26 10.16
CA THR A 58 -7.11 -6.97 9.41
C THR A 58 -6.41 -6.04 8.43
N THR A 59 -5.31 -6.53 7.86
CA THR A 59 -4.54 -5.81 6.84
C THR A 59 -4.47 -6.64 5.58
N TRP A 60 -4.81 -6.02 4.45
CA TRP A 60 -4.52 -6.56 3.14
C TRP A 60 -3.18 -6.02 2.66
N THR A 61 -2.37 -6.86 2.04
CA THR A 61 -1.04 -6.48 1.51
C THR A 61 -0.87 -7.04 0.11
N ASN A 62 -0.22 -6.27 -0.77
CA ASN A 62 0.18 -6.76 -2.09
C ASN A 62 1.45 -6.06 -2.59
N SER A 63 2.20 -6.77 -3.44
CA SER A 63 3.36 -6.18 -4.08
C SER A 63 2.97 -5.24 -5.21
N ARG A 64 3.63 -4.09 -5.25
CA ARG A 64 3.43 -3.07 -6.28
C ARG A 64 4.66 -2.83 -7.15
N GLY A 65 5.78 -3.49 -6.85
CA GLY A 65 7.04 -3.26 -7.54
C GLY A 65 7.40 -1.78 -7.61
N VAL A 66 7.61 -1.27 -8.83
CA VAL A 66 7.96 0.14 -9.11
C VAL A 66 6.73 1.05 -9.31
N CYS A 67 5.52 0.55 -9.07
CA CYS A 67 4.28 1.27 -9.35
C CYS A 67 3.96 2.28 -8.24
N LEU A 68 3.94 3.57 -8.60
CA LEU A 68 3.49 4.65 -7.74
C LEU A 68 1.97 4.63 -7.61
N ILE A 69 1.46 4.78 -6.39
CA ILE A 69 0.02 4.79 -6.10
C ILE A 69 -0.53 6.18 -6.36
N THR A 70 -1.64 6.30 -7.09
CA THR A 70 -2.35 7.57 -7.35
C THR A 70 -3.64 7.67 -6.58
N ARG A 71 -4.34 6.55 -6.36
CA ARG A 71 -5.61 6.54 -5.64
C ARG A 71 -5.84 5.24 -4.91
N ILE A 72 -6.43 5.32 -3.72
CA ILE A 72 -6.96 4.14 -3.01
C ILE A 72 -8.41 4.43 -2.64
N THR A 73 -9.32 3.63 -3.18
CA THR A 73 -10.75 3.71 -2.89
C THR A 73 -11.15 2.67 -1.86
N ALA A 74 -12.22 2.92 -1.11
CA ALA A 74 -12.84 1.91 -0.26
C ALA A 74 -14.36 2.10 -0.24
N THR A 75 -15.09 1.00 -0.20
CA THR A 75 -16.51 0.91 0.10
C THR A 75 -16.65 0.05 1.34
N VAL A 76 -17.30 0.58 2.38
CA VAL A 76 -17.48 -0.09 3.67
C VAL A 76 -18.93 -0.59 3.76
N ARG A 77 -19.09 -1.90 4.00
CA ARG A 77 -20.40 -2.55 4.11
C ARG A 77 -20.87 -2.56 5.56
N THR A 78 -21.88 -1.74 5.84
CA THR A 78 -22.49 -1.61 7.17
C THR A 78 -23.91 -2.21 7.18
N PRO A 79 -24.54 -2.42 8.35
CA PRO A 79 -25.96 -2.76 8.42
C PRO A 79 -26.89 -1.71 7.80
N ASP A 80 -26.48 -0.44 7.76
CA ASP A 80 -27.23 0.67 7.18
C ASP A 80 -27.03 0.78 5.65
N GLY A 81 -26.16 -0.05 5.06
CA GLY A 81 -25.82 -0.05 3.64
C GLY A 81 -24.33 0.06 3.34
N ASP A 82 -24.01 0.15 2.05
CA ASP A 82 -22.66 0.31 1.54
C ASP A 82 -22.31 1.81 1.42
N PHE A 83 -21.22 2.23 2.07
CA PHE A 83 -20.77 3.63 2.09
C PHE A 83 -19.40 3.77 1.46
N ALA A 84 -19.29 4.62 0.44
CA ALA A 84 -17.99 4.98 -0.13
C ALA A 84 -17.20 5.85 0.86
N ALA A 85 -15.96 5.45 1.13
CA ALA A 85 -15.00 6.25 1.89
C ALA A 85 -14.46 7.40 1.02
N THR A 86 -14.07 8.50 1.64
CA THR A 86 -13.20 9.49 1.00
C THR A 86 -11.89 8.81 0.60
N PRO A 87 -11.52 8.81 -0.69
CA PRO A 87 -10.34 8.09 -1.14
C PRO A 87 -9.05 8.84 -0.80
N TYR A 88 -7.98 8.10 -0.56
CA TYR A 88 -6.63 8.68 -0.63
C TYR A 88 -6.32 9.00 -2.09
N THR A 89 -5.81 10.20 -2.38
CA THR A 89 -5.42 10.62 -3.73
C THR A 89 -4.06 11.30 -3.71
N SER A 90 -3.23 11.07 -4.72
CA SER A 90 -1.95 11.73 -4.93
C SER A 90 -1.58 11.77 -6.41
N SER A 91 -0.59 12.58 -6.79
CA SER A 91 0.01 12.57 -8.13
C SER A 91 0.94 11.38 -8.38
N GLY A 92 0.99 10.39 -7.47
CA GLY A 92 1.95 9.29 -7.43
C GLY A 92 2.76 9.32 -6.14
N THR A 93 2.63 8.29 -5.30
CA THR A 93 3.33 8.21 -4.02
C THR A 93 4.19 6.96 -3.82
N SER A 94 5.29 7.14 -3.10
CA SER A 94 6.12 6.06 -2.55
C SER A 94 5.63 5.59 -1.18
N TYR A 95 4.61 6.21 -0.59
CA TYR A 95 3.99 5.70 0.65
C TYR A 95 3.32 4.35 0.41
N SER A 96 3.42 3.47 1.42
CA SER A 96 2.99 2.08 1.32
C SER A 96 2.01 1.64 2.41
N GLN A 97 1.73 2.49 3.40
CA GLN A 97 0.89 2.12 4.54
C GLN A 97 -0.32 3.04 4.63
N PHE A 98 -1.50 2.43 4.58
CA PHE A 98 -2.78 3.12 4.58
C PHE A 98 -3.77 2.44 5.53
N ALA A 99 -4.73 3.21 6.02
CA ALA A 99 -5.80 2.73 6.85
C ALA A 99 -7.15 3.20 6.34
N ILE A 100 -8.16 2.34 6.44
CA ILE A 100 -9.57 2.72 6.34
C ILE A 100 -10.05 3.04 7.75
N ILE A 101 -10.44 4.29 7.97
CA ILE A 101 -10.89 4.80 9.28
C ILE A 101 -12.34 5.26 9.21
N GLN A 102 -13.02 5.24 10.35
CA GLN A 102 -14.35 5.82 10.51
C GLN A 102 -14.23 7.21 11.15
N THR A 103 -14.68 8.25 10.44
CA THR A 103 -14.59 9.65 10.88
C THR A 103 -15.92 10.20 11.40
N GLY A 104 -17.00 9.42 11.25
CA GLY A 104 -18.32 9.75 11.77
C GLY A 104 -19.32 8.62 11.53
N ARG A 105 -20.60 8.83 11.87
CA ARG A 105 -21.64 7.85 11.55
C ARG A 105 -21.71 7.65 10.04
N ASN A 106 -21.44 6.43 9.58
CA ASN A 106 -21.43 6.04 8.17
C ASN A 106 -20.55 6.94 7.29
N ARG A 107 -19.47 7.51 7.87
CA ARG A 107 -18.46 8.32 7.18
C ARG A 107 -17.11 7.67 7.37
N PHE A 108 -16.43 7.44 6.26
CA PHE A 108 -15.17 6.69 6.23
C PHE A 108 -14.15 7.41 5.35
N GLU A 109 -12.88 7.16 5.61
CA GLU A 109 -11.76 7.74 4.86
C GLU A 109 -10.64 6.72 4.72
N VAL A 110 -9.95 6.74 3.57
CA VAL A 110 -8.65 6.09 3.40
C VAL A 110 -7.56 7.12 3.67
N THR A 111 -6.77 6.89 4.72
CA THR A 111 -5.69 7.79 5.15
C THR A 111 -4.34 7.10 5.13
N ARG A 112 -3.27 7.89 4.99
CA ARG A 112 -1.89 7.39 5.11
C ARG A 112 -1.55 7.20 6.59
N ILE A 113 -0.95 6.07 6.93
CA ILE A 113 -0.35 5.86 8.25
C ILE A 113 1.00 6.59 8.31
N VAL A 114 1.19 7.41 9.35
CA VAL A 114 2.46 8.11 9.63
C VAL A 114 3.06 7.49 10.89
N THR A 115 4.25 6.90 10.77
CA THR A 115 5.03 6.33 11.88
C THR A 115 6.39 6.99 11.97
#